data_AF-A0A6M0S7W2-F1
#
_entry.id   AF-A0A6M0S7W2-F1
#
_cell.length_a   1.000
_cell.length_b   1.000
_cell.length_c   1.000
_cell.angle_alpha   90.00
_cell.angle_beta   90.00
_cell.angle_gamma   90.00
#
_symmetry.space_group_name_H-M   'P 1'
#
loop_
_entity.id
_entity.type
_entity.pdbx_description
1 polymer ?
#
loop_
_entity_poly.entity_id
_entity_poly.type
_entity_poly.pdbx_seq_one_letter_code
_entity_poly.pdbx_strand_id
1 'polypeptide(L)'
;MGELEPVFPLKAVMFQIVFLLVAIALEGMVLRQQLRLGYKQSIRYAAAVNLLAVVVGWLAFLAIEPLFEPRLQAQVISYVLFDNLINNTLKPQMGWIILVMGLVAFFMTLILKLKGLELMMRAANEWNLPSKPKNLTRKERYSRSRTGTTLYKEAASQFAIAVLQANALSFSAILLLLILRSYVLRGVA
;
A
#
# COMPACT_ATOMS: atom_id res chain seq x y z
N MET A 1 3.29 7.54 -42.30
CA MET A 1 3.31 8.10 -40.94
C MET A 1 2.03 7.61 -40.27
N GLY A 2 2.12 6.49 -39.54
CA GLY A 2 0.94 5.87 -38.94
C GLY A 2 0.49 6.71 -37.75
N GLU A 3 -0.79 7.07 -37.72
CA GLU A 3 -1.41 7.75 -36.61
C GLU A 3 -1.29 6.87 -35.36
N LEU A 4 -0.40 7.27 -34.45
CA LEU A 4 -0.45 6.80 -33.08
C LEU A 4 -1.69 7.46 -32.49
N GLU A 5 -2.86 6.83 -32.60
CA GLU A 5 -3.97 7.18 -31.71
C GLU A 5 -3.41 7.05 -30.29
N PRO A 6 -3.26 8.15 -29.53
CA PRO A 6 -2.84 8.08 -28.15
C PRO A 6 -4.05 7.53 -27.41
N VAL A 7 -4.16 6.21 -27.35
CA VAL A 7 -5.14 5.55 -26.52
C VAL A 7 -4.81 6.00 -25.10
N PHE A 8 -5.61 6.92 -24.57
CA PHE A 8 -5.41 7.40 -23.21
C PHE A 8 -5.56 6.16 -22.28
N PRO A 9 -4.70 5.98 -21.26
CA PRO A 9 -4.76 4.84 -20.35
C PRO A 9 -5.95 4.93 -19.38
N LEU A 10 -7.14 5.28 -19.90
CA LEU A 10 -8.37 5.53 -19.16
C LEU A 10 -8.77 4.30 -18.33
N LYS A 11 -8.60 3.10 -18.91
CA LYS A 11 -8.86 1.83 -18.24
C LYS A 11 -7.99 1.69 -16.98
N ALA A 12 -6.68 1.91 -17.09
CA ALA A 12 -5.76 1.81 -15.97
C ALA A 12 -6.10 2.82 -14.87
N VAL A 13 -6.41 4.08 -15.24
CA VAL A 13 -6.81 5.12 -14.30
C VAL A 13 -8.12 4.77 -13.57
N MET A 14 -9.13 4.27 -14.29
CA MET A 14 -10.40 3.85 -13.67
C MET A 14 -10.21 2.70 -12.67
N PHE A 15 -9.46 1.67 -13.05
CA PHE A 15 -9.16 0.56 -12.13
C PHE A 15 -8.35 1.03 -10.92
N GLN A 16 -7.38 1.93 -11.12
CA GLN A 16 -6.61 2.52 -10.03
C GLN A 16 -7.50 3.27 -9.04
N ILE A 17 -8.47 4.04 -9.53
CA ILE A 17 -9.45 4.73 -8.68
C ILE A 17 -10.29 3.72 -7.88
N VAL A 18 -10.79 2.66 -8.52
CA VAL A 18 -11.57 1.62 -7.83
C VAL A 18 -10.75 0.93 -6.75
N PHE A 19 -9.51 0.53 -7.05
CA PHE A 19 -8.61 -0.09 -6.07
C PHE A 19 -8.29 0.86 -4.91
N LEU A 20 -8.05 2.13 -5.22
CA LEU A 20 -7.81 3.15 -4.20
C LEU A 20 -9.03 3.30 -3.27
N LEU A 21 -10.25 3.41 -3.82
CA LEU A 21 -11.47 3.54 -3.02
C LEU A 21 -11.71 2.32 -2.13
N VAL A 22 -11.51 1.11 -2.66
CA VAL A 22 -11.65 -0.14 -1.90
C VAL A 22 -10.62 -0.22 -0.77
N ALA A 23 -9.35 0.10 -1.06
CA ALA A 23 -8.30 0.14 -0.05
C ALA A 23 -8.63 1.15 1.07
N ILE A 24 -9.06 2.37 0.71
CA ILE A 24 -9.43 3.40 1.69
C ILE A 24 -10.59 2.94 2.58
N ALA A 25 -11.62 2.33 2.01
CA ALA A 25 -12.78 1.85 2.75
C ALA A 25 -12.40 0.73 3.75
N LEU A 26 -11.66 -0.28 3.28
CA LEU A 26 -11.24 -1.41 4.10
C LEU A 26 -10.26 -0.99 5.20
N GLU A 27 -9.24 -0.21 4.84
CA GLU A 27 -8.24 0.25 5.81
C GLU A 27 -8.84 1.22 6.80
N GLY A 28 -9.70 2.14 6.36
CA GLY A 28 -10.43 3.02 7.27
C GLY A 28 -11.29 2.26 8.27
N MET A 29 -11.93 1.17 7.86
CA MET A 29 -12.67 0.29 8.76
C MET A 29 -11.75 -0.38 9.79
N VAL A 30 -10.62 -0.95 9.35
CA VAL A 30 -9.65 -1.62 10.25
C VAL A 30 -9.02 -0.62 11.23
N LEU A 31 -8.62 0.56 10.76
CA LEU A 31 -8.07 1.63 11.60
C LEU A 31 -9.09 2.10 12.64
N ARG A 32 -10.37 2.20 12.28
CA ARG A 32 -11.44 2.54 13.23
C ARG A 32 -11.57 1.47 14.33
N GLN A 33 -11.60 0.19 13.93
CA GLN A 33 -11.80 -0.91 14.87
C GLN A 33 -10.59 -1.10 15.80
N GLN A 34 -9.38 -1.01 15.27
CA GLN A 34 -8.17 -1.34 16.03
C GLN A 34 -7.52 -0.15 16.74
N LEU A 35 -7.51 1.03 16.11
CA LEU A 35 -6.93 2.24 16.72
C LEU A 35 -7.96 3.09 17.45
N ARG A 36 -9.23 2.67 17.47
CA ARG A 36 -10.36 3.38 18.11
C ARG A 36 -10.48 4.84 17.68
N LEU A 37 -10.04 5.14 16.46
CA LEU A 37 -10.16 6.47 15.86
C LEU A 37 -11.62 6.76 15.52
N GLY A 38 -12.00 8.04 15.55
CA GLY A 38 -13.31 8.47 15.07
C GLY A 38 -13.48 8.17 13.58
N TYR A 39 -14.71 7.88 13.13
CA TYR A 39 -14.99 7.48 11.73
C TYR A 39 -14.36 8.42 10.68
N LYS A 40 -14.56 9.74 10.84
CA LYS A 40 -13.99 10.75 9.93
C LYS A 40 -12.46 10.71 9.91
N GLN A 41 -11.83 10.50 11.06
CA GLN A 41 -10.38 10.45 11.18
C GLN A 41 -9.81 9.18 10.53
N SER A 42 -10.42 8.02 10.77
CA SER A 42 -9.98 6.76 10.16
C SER A 42 -10.02 6.82 8.64
N ILE A 43 -11.10 7.34 8.05
CA ILE A 43 -11.22 7.51 6.59
C ILE A 43 -10.19 8.53 6.09
N ARG A 44 -10.00 9.66 6.78
CA ARG A 44 -9.01 10.69 6.40
C ARG A 44 -7.59 10.14 6.38
N TYR A 45 -7.18 9.42 7.43
CA TYR A 45 -5.86 8.81 7.49
C TYR A 45 -5.68 7.71 6.44
N ALA A 46 -6.67 6.83 6.28
CA ALA A 46 -6.63 5.81 5.24
C ALA A 46 -6.51 6.42 3.84
N ALA A 47 -7.29 7.47 3.55
CA ALA A 47 -7.24 8.19 2.28
C ALA A 47 -5.87 8.81 2.03
N ALA A 48 -5.35 9.57 3.00
CA ALA A 48 -4.08 10.26 2.85
C ALA A 48 -2.91 9.28 2.68
N VAL A 49 -2.89 8.19 3.46
CA VAL A 49 -1.82 7.20 3.42
C VAL A 49 -1.88 6.34 2.14
N ASN A 50 -3.09 5.95 1.69
CA ASN A 50 -3.22 5.22 0.42
C ASN A 50 -2.91 6.10 -0.79
N LEU A 51 -3.33 7.36 -0.79
CA LEU A 51 -2.96 8.30 -1.86
C LEU A 51 -1.44 8.52 -1.90
N LEU A 52 -0.81 8.70 -0.75
CA LEU A 52 0.64 8.80 -0.63
C LEU A 52 1.33 7.54 -1.17
N ALA A 53 0.79 6.35 -0.88
CA ALA A 53 1.32 5.09 -1.42
C ALA A 53 1.21 5.01 -2.95
N VAL A 54 0.10 5.47 -3.53
CA VAL A 54 -0.07 5.54 -4.99
C VAL A 54 0.93 6.51 -5.61
N VAL A 55 1.08 7.72 -5.05
CA VAL A 55 2.02 8.73 -5.56
C VAL A 55 3.46 8.22 -5.49
N VAL A 56 3.87 7.67 -4.34
CA VAL A 56 5.23 7.10 -4.18
C VAL A 56 5.43 5.91 -5.10
N GLY A 57 4.41 5.07 -5.31
CA GLY A 57 4.47 3.96 -6.26
C GLY A 57 4.72 4.43 -7.69
N TRP A 58 4.02 5.48 -8.15
CA TRP A 58 4.25 6.09 -9.46
C TRP A 58 5.63 6.73 -9.57
N LEU A 59 6.07 7.47 -8.55
CA LEU A 59 7.42 8.07 -8.54
C LEU A 59 8.51 6.99 -8.58
N ALA A 60 8.35 5.90 -7.82
CA ALA A 60 9.28 4.77 -7.84
C ALA A 60 9.28 4.07 -9.20
N PHE A 61 8.10 3.87 -9.80
CA PHE A 61 7.98 3.32 -11.15
C PHE A 61 8.74 4.17 -12.17
N LEU A 62 8.51 5.48 -12.20
CA LEU A 62 9.19 6.41 -13.11
C LEU A 62 10.71 6.49 -12.87
N ALA A 63 11.16 6.32 -11.63
CA ALA A 63 12.59 6.32 -11.30
C ALA A 63 13.29 5.01 -11.72
N ILE A 64 12.58 3.88 -11.68
CA ILE A 64 13.13 2.55 -12.02
C ILE A 64 12.98 2.26 -13.52
N GLU A 65 11.94 2.82 -14.17
CA GLU A 65 11.66 2.66 -15.60
C GLU A 65 12.90 2.78 -16.52
N PRO A 66 13.77 3.81 -16.40
CA PRO A 66 14.95 3.96 -17.27
C PRO A 66 16.04 2.91 -17.04
N LEU A 67 15.98 2.13 -15.96
CA LEU A 67 16.92 1.05 -15.67
C LEU A 67 16.57 -0.26 -16.39
N PHE A 68 15.37 -0.36 -16.99
CA PHE A 68 14.97 -1.55 -17.71
C PHE A 68 15.63 -1.64 -19.09
N GLU A 69 15.95 -2.87 -19.50
CA GLU A 69 16.40 -3.14 -20.86
C GLU A 69 15.29 -2.74 -21.86
N PRO A 70 15.60 -2.14 -23.04
CA PRO A 70 14.60 -1.52 -23.92
C PRO A 70 13.43 -2.43 -24.32
N ARG A 71 13.67 -3.75 -24.42
CA ARG A 71 12.65 -4.76 -24.73
C ARG A 71 11.68 -4.97 -23.56
N LEU A 72 12.18 -4.96 -22.33
CA LEU A 72 11.38 -5.11 -21.12
C LEU A 72 10.63 -3.81 -20.81
N GLN A 73 11.24 -2.65 -21.05
CA GLN A 73 10.63 -1.34 -20.85
C GLN A 73 9.31 -1.21 -21.63
N ALA A 74 9.33 -1.48 -22.94
CA ALA A 74 8.12 -1.41 -23.77
C ALA A 74 7.02 -2.40 -23.30
N GLN A 75 7.42 -3.59 -22.85
CA GLN A 75 6.48 -4.61 -22.38
C GLN A 75 5.85 -4.23 -21.02
N VAL A 76 6.64 -3.67 -20.11
CA VAL A 76 6.18 -3.19 -18.79
C VAL A 76 5.26 -1.99 -18.95
N ILE A 77 5.62 -1.00 -19.77
CA ILE A 77 4.79 0.17 -20.06
C ILE A 77 3.47 -0.26 -20.69
N SER A 78 3.51 -1.17 -21.67
CA SER A 78 2.29 -1.70 -22.29
C SER A 78 1.40 -2.45 -21.30
N TYR A 79 2.00 -3.23 -20.40
CA TYR A 79 1.24 -3.94 -19.38
C TYR A 79 0.62 -2.99 -18.36
N VAL A 80 1.37 -2.00 -17.86
CA VAL A 80 0.91 -1.06 -16.84
C VAL A 80 -0.14 -0.08 -17.38
N LEU A 81 0.04 0.44 -18.60
CA LEU A 81 -0.86 1.46 -19.18
C LEU A 81 -2.04 0.86 -19.95
N PHE A 82 -1.81 -0.24 -20.66
CA PHE A 82 -2.79 -0.81 -21.59
C PHE A 82 -3.31 -2.18 -21.17
N ASP A 83 -2.81 -2.76 -20.07
CA ASP A 83 -3.16 -4.12 -19.63
C ASP A 83 -2.88 -5.20 -20.70
N ASN A 84 -1.99 -4.90 -21.65
CA ASN A 84 -1.70 -5.74 -22.80
C ASN A 84 -0.29 -6.33 -22.67
N LEU A 85 -0.19 -7.65 -22.46
CA LEU A 85 1.06 -8.39 -22.66
C LEU A 85 1.27 -8.59 -24.16
N ILE A 86 2.19 -7.83 -24.75
CA ILE A 86 2.45 -7.84 -26.19
C ILE A 86 2.97 -9.22 -26.69
N ASN A 87 3.48 -10.12 -25.83
CA ASN A 87 4.04 -11.40 -26.26
C ASN A 87 3.56 -12.62 -25.45
N ASN A 88 3.02 -13.61 -26.16
CA ASN A 88 2.43 -14.87 -25.67
C ASN A 88 3.46 -15.92 -25.21
N THR A 89 4.75 -15.71 -25.50
CA THR A 89 5.84 -16.70 -25.32
C THR A 89 6.52 -16.68 -23.95
N LEU A 90 6.32 -15.64 -23.12
CA LEU A 90 6.95 -15.49 -21.79
C LEU A 90 6.01 -15.79 -20.61
N LYS A 91 4.80 -16.29 -20.88
CA LYS A 91 3.73 -16.52 -19.89
C LYS A 91 4.13 -17.28 -18.60
N PRO A 92 4.98 -18.33 -18.63
CA PRO A 92 5.32 -19.05 -17.39
C PRO A 92 6.31 -18.28 -16.50
N GLN A 93 7.32 -17.64 -17.08
CA GLN A 93 8.36 -16.90 -16.34
C GLN A 93 7.85 -15.55 -15.82
N MET A 94 6.95 -14.89 -16.58
CA MET A 94 6.33 -13.63 -16.14
C MET A 94 5.43 -13.80 -14.92
N GLY A 95 4.77 -14.96 -14.75
CA GLY A 95 3.94 -15.21 -13.57
C GLY A 95 4.73 -15.11 -12.26
N TRP A 96 5.91 -15.74 -12.20
CA TRP A 96 6.80 -15.65 -11.03
C TRP A 96 7.30 -14.23 -10.80
N ILE A 97 7.71 -13.53 -11.85
CA ILE A 97 8.19 -12.14 -11.76
C ILE A 97 7.09 -11.22 -11.21
N ILE A 98 5.85 -11.35 -11.69
CA ILE A 98 4.70 -10.57 -11.20
C ILE A 98 4.41 -10.88 -9.73
N LEU A 99 4.50 -12.15 -9.31
CA LEU A 99 4.32 -12.53 -7.91
C LEU A 99 5.41 -11.93 -7.02
N VAL A 100 6.67 -12.02 -7.42
CA VAL A 100 7.80 -11.42 -6.67
C VAL A 100 7.67 -9.91 -6.59
N MET A 101 7.36 -9.23 -7.71
CA MET A 101 7.13 -7.79 -7.73
C MET A 101 5.94 -7.39 -6.86
N GLY A 102 4.83 -8.14 -6.90
CA GLY A 102 3.67 -7.91 -6.06
C GLY A 102 3.98 -8.07 -4.57
N LEU A 103 4.80 -9.07 -4.21
CA LEU A 103 5.25 -9.27 -2.83
C LEU A 103 6.17 -8.13 -2.35
N VAL A 104 7.11 -7.70 -3.18
CA VAL A 104 7.97 -6.54 -2.87
C VAL A 104 7.13 -5.27 -2.73
N ALA A 105 6.17 -5.05 -3.64
CA ALA A 105 5.25 -3.92 -3.57
C ALA A 105 4.42 -3.96 -2.27
N PHE A 106 3.95 -5.14 -1.85
CA PHE A 106 3.23 -5.33 -0.58
C PHE A 106 4.07 -4.87 0.63
N PHE A 107 5.32 -5.30 0.73
CA PHE A 107 6.17 -4.88 1.86
C PHE A 107 6.57 -3.40 1.80
N MET A 108 6.89 -2.89 0.61
CA MET A 108 7.22 -1.47 0.45
C MET A 108 6.04 -0.56 0.81
N THR A 109 4.84 -0.91 0.34
CA THR A 109 3.62 -0.20 0.73
C THR A 109 3.36 -0.34 2.22
N LEU A 110 3.51 -1.52 2.82
CA LEU A 110 3.34 -1.69 4.27
C LEU A 110 4.27 -0.76 5.08
N ILE A 111 5.55 -0.71 4.74
CA ILE A 111 6.53 0.16 5.41
C ILE A 111 6.14 1.62 5.27
N LEU A 112 5.75 2.02 4.06
CA LEU A 112 5.31 3.37 3.76
C LEU A 112 4.05 3.74 4.55
N LYS A 113 3.09 2.82 4.69
CA LYS A 113 1.86 3.04 5.46
C LYS A 113 2.15 3.15 6.96
N LEU A 114 3.02 2.30 7.50
CA LEU A 114 3.45 2.38 8.90
C LEU A 114 4.05 3.74 9.21
N LYS A 115 5.00 4.20 8.37
CA LYS A 115 5.68 5.49 8.57
C LYS A 115 4.82 6.70 8.25
N GLY A 116 4.02 6.63 7.19
CA GLY A 116 3.09 7.68 6.80
C GLY A 116 2.05 7.93 7.89
N LEU A 117 1.42 6.86 8.39
CA LEU A 117 0.42 6.97 9.44
C LEU A 117 1.02 7.45 10.77
N GLU A 118 2.16 6.89 11.18
CA GLU A 118 2.91 7.34 12.36
C GLU A 118 3.24 8.83 12.30
N LEU A 119 3.74 9.31 11.16
CA LEU A 119 4.11 10.71 10.97
C LEU A 119 2.88 11.63 10.96
N MET A 120 1.80 11.24 10.28
CA MET A 120 0.56 12.02 10.24
C MET A 120 -0.09 12.16 11.61
N MET A 121 -0.20 11.06 12.38
CA MET A 121 -0.78 11.10 13.73
C MET A 121 0.09 11.92 14.69
N ARG A 122 1.41 11.84 14.58
CA ARG A 122 2.33 12.69 15.36
C ARG A 122 2.21 14.16 15.01
N ALA A 123 2.12 14.49 13.72
CA ALA A 123 1.94 15.87 13.25
C ALA A 123 0.59 16.45 13.69
N ALA A 124 -0.46 15.63 13.75
CA ALA A 124 -1.77 16.02 14.26
C ALA A 124 -1.86 16.06 15.80
N ASN A 125 -0.79 15.70 16.51
CA ASN A 125 -0.77 15.52 17.97
C ASN A 125 -1.84 14.52 18.47
N GLU A 126 -2.27 13.60 17.60
CA GLU A 126 -3.22 12.52 17.87
C GLU A 126 -2.50 11.18 18.16
N TRP A 127 -1.18 11.23 18.27
CA TRP A 127 -0.35 10.07 18.61
C TRP A 127 -0.52 9.70 20.08
N ASN A 128 -1.56 8.91 20.35
CA ASN A 128 -1.97 8.51 21.69
C ASN A 128 -1.22 7.27 22.24
N LEU A 129 -0.14 6.82 21.59
CA LEU A 129 0.66 5.74 22.17
C LEU A 129 1.40 6.26 23.41
N PRO A 130 1.51 5.45 24.49
CA PRO A 130 2.20 5.86 25.71
C PRO A 130 3.60 6.35 25.38
N SER A 131 3.91 7.63 25.59
CA SER A 131 5.23 8.16 25.24
C SER A 131 6.33 7.43 26.01
N LYS A 132 7.40 6.99 25.32
CA LYS A 132 8.60 6.50 26.00
C LYS A 132 9.10 7.62 26.93
N PRO A 133 9.18 7.41 28.25
CA PRO A 133 9.51 8.50 29.16
C PRO A 133 10.94 8.98 28.87
N LYS A 134 11.06 10.23 28.40
CA LYS A 134 12.30 10.82 27.88
C LYS A 134 13.28 11.23 28.99
N ASN A 135 12.77 11.43 30.21
CA ASN A 135 13.54 11.82 31.40
C ASN A 135 13.12 10.95 32.59
N LEU A 136 13.79 9.81 32.80
CA LEU A 136 13.68 9.04 34.05
C LEU A 136 14.98 9.15 34.83
N THR A 137 14.87 9.56 36.09
CA THR A 137 15.95 9.50 37.09
C THR A 137 16.40 8.04 37.25
N ARG A 138 17.69 7.80 37.56
CA ARG A 138 18.27 6.44 37.64
C ARG A 138 17.47 5.47 38.53
N LYS A 139 16.84 5.98 39.59
CA LYS A 139 15.96 5.22 40.52
C LYS A 139 14.61 4.85 39.92
N GLU A 140 13.95 5.77 39.22
CA GLU A 140 12.65 5.54 38.56
C GLU A 140 12.79 4.62 37.34
N ARG A 141 13.98 4.60 36.71
CA ARG A 141 14.32 3.72 35.60
C ARG A 141 14.33 2.25 36.02
N TYR A 142 14.69 1.91 37.26
CA TYR A 142 14.71 0.51 37.72
C TYR A 142 13.32 -0.03 38.07
N SER A 143 12.46 0.80 38.66
CA SER A 143 11.08 0.41 39.02
C SER A 143 10.09 0.48 37.87
N ARG A 144 10.26 1.40 36.91
CA ARG A 144 9.34 1.57 35.76
C ARG A 144 9.85 1.01 34.43
N SER A 145 11.12 0.58 34.30
CA SER A 145 11.61 0.05 33.01
C SER A 145 10.95 -1.26 32.61
N ARG A 146 10.52 -2.10 33.56
CA ARG A 146 9.81 -3.35 33.21
C ARG A 146 8.38 -3.14 32.76
N THR A 147 7.68 -2.11 33.25
CA THR A 147 6.24 -1.92 32.98
C THR A 147 5.96 -0.84 31.93
N GLY A 148 6.72 0.27 31.94
CA GLY A 148 6.52 1.36 30.99
C GLY A 148 7.04 1.05 29.58
N THR A 149 8.14 0.30 29.47
CA THR A 149 8.67 -0.10 28.15
C THR A 149 7.89 -1.24 27.53
N THR A 150 7.30 -2.14 28.33
CA THR A 150 6.42 -3.20 27.85
C THR A 150 5.12 -2.63 27.31
N LEU A 151 4.46 -1.71 28.02
CA LEU A 151 3.24 -1.06 27.56
C LEU A 151 3.44 -0.27 26.24
N TYR A 152 4.55 0.45 26.10
CA TYR A 152 4.88 1.12 24.83
C TYR A 152 5.12 0.11 23.70
N LYS A 153 5.93 -0.93 23.95
CA LYS A 153 6.20 -1.99 22.96
C LYS A 153 4.93 -2.71 22.54
N GLU A 154 4.02 -2.95 23.49
CA GLU A 154 2.74 -3.61 23.27
C GLU A 154 1.80 -2.73 22.42
N ALA A 155 1.66 -1.44 22.76
CA ALA A 155 0.88 -0.49 21.97
C ALA A 155 1.45 -0.28 20.55
N ALA A 156 2.79 -0.22 20.42
CA ALA A 156 3.45 -0.11 19.12
C ALA A 156 3.30 -1.39 18.29
N SER A 157 3.33 -2.56 18.94
CA SER A 157 3.05 -3.85 18.30
C SER A 157 1.61 -3.93 17.82
N GLN A 158 0.64 -3.55 18.64
CA GLN A 158 -0.78 -3.51 18.26
C GLN A 158 -1.01 -2.55 17.08
N PHE A 159 -0.39 -1.38 17.09
CA PHE A 159 -0.43 -0.46 15.95
C PHE A 159 0.15 -1.10 14.67
N ALA A 160 1.31 -1.73 14.76
CA ALA A 160 1.95 -2.38 13.62
C ALA A 160 1.11 -3.54 13.07
N ILE A 161 0.52 -4.35 13.95
CA ILE A 161 -0.40 -5.43 13.61
C ILE A 161 -1.65 -4.87 12.92
N ALA A 162 -2.22 -3.77 13.43
CA ALA A 162 -3.39 -3.13 12.82
C ALA A 162 -3.12 -2.68 11.38
N VAL A 163 -1.99 -2.01 11.15
CA VAL A 163 -1.59 -1.56 9.81
C VAL A 163 -1.27 -2.75 8.90
N LEU A 164 -0.63 -3.80 9.42
CA LEU A 164 -0.37 -5.03 8.67
C LEU A 164 -1.67 -5.72 8.25
N GLN A 165 -2.63 -5.87 9.17
CA GLN A 165 -3.93 -6.48 8.88
C GLN A 165 -4.72 -5.65 7.88
N ALA A 166 -4.70 -4.32 8.02
CA ALA A 166 -5.32 -3.40 7.07
C ALA A 166 -4.74 -3.58 5.66
N ASN A 167 -3.40 -3.59 5.53
CA ASN A 167 -2.72 -3.76 4.24
C ASN A 167 -2.96 -5.16 3.65
N ALA A 168 -2.95 -6.21 4.47
CA ALA A 168 -3.24 -7.57 4.02
C ALA A 168 -4.67 -7.72 3.51
N LEU A 169 -5.66 -7.11 4.20
CA LEU A 169 -7.05 -7.10 3.77
C LEU A 169 -7.22 -6.35 2.44
N SER A 170 -6.64 -5.16 2.31
CA SER A 170 -6.76 -4.38 1.09
C SER A 170 -6.10 -5.07 -0.11
N PHE A 171 -4.89 -5.61 0.06
CA PHE A 171 -4.23 -6.38 -1.00
C PHE A 171 -4.98 -7.66 -1.38
N SER A 172 -5.56 -8.37 -0.40
CA SER A 172 -6.37 -9.56 -0.67
C SER A 172 -7.63 -9.21 -1.47
N ALA A 173 -8.30 -8.10 -1.11
CA ALA A 173 -9.47 -7.61 -1.83
C ALA A 173 -9.11 -7.16 -3.26
N ILE A 174 -8.01 -6.43 -3.43
CA ILE A 174 -7.52 -6.02 -4.75
C ILE A 174 -7.17 -7.24 -5.61
N LEU A 175 -6.50 -8.25 -5.04
CA LEU A 175 -6.18 -9.50 -5.73
C LEU A 175 -7.47 -10.23 -6.18
N LEU A 176 -8.49 -10.29 -5.31
CA LEU A 176 -9.79 -10.86 -5.67
C LEU A 176 -10.44 -10.07 -6.81
N LEU A 177 -10.42 -8.74 -6.77
CA LEU A 177 -10.92 -7.89 -7.85
C LEU A 177 -10.17 -8.10 -9.16
N LEU A 178 -8.85 -8.29 -9.11
CA LEU A 178 -8.02 -8.60 -10.28
C LEU A 178 -8.37 -9.97 -10.87
N ILE A 179 -8.60 -10.97 -10.02
CA ILE A 179 -9.07 -12.30 -10.45
C ILE A 179 -10.44 -12.18 -11.12
N LEU A 180 -11.41 -11.52 -10.46
CA LEU A 180 -12.75 -11.32 -10.99
C LEU A 180 -12.72 -10.60 -12.34
N ARG A 181 -11.94 -9.52 -12.43
CA ARG A 181 -11.67 -8.78 -13.68
C ARG A 181 -11.16 -9.71 -14.77
N SER A 182 -10.21 -10.60 -14.45
CA SER A 182 -9.63 -11.52 -15.43
C SER A 182 -10.65 -12.53 -15.96
N TYR A 183 -11.60 -12.98 -15.13
CA TYR A 183 -12.68 -13.86 -15.56
C TYR A 183 -13.72 -13.12 -16.41
N VAL A 184 -14.15 -11.92 -15.98
CA VAL A 184 -15.14 -11.12 -16.73
C VAL A 184 -14.59 -10.72 -18.10
N LEU A 185 -13.35 -10.26 -18.19
CA LEU A 185 -12.75 -9.85 -19.48
C LEU A 185 -12.50 -11.03 -20.42
N ARG A 186 -12.22 -12.25 -19.90
CA ARG A 186 -12.11 -13.46 -20.72
C ARG A 186 -13.46 -14.01 -21.18
N GLY A 187 -14.55 -13.72 -20.47
CA GLY A 187 -15.90 -14.15 -20.86
C GLY A 187 -16.59 -13.20 -21.86
N VAL A 188 -16.02 -12.01 -22.10
CA VAL A 188 -16.55 -10.99 -23.02
C VAL A 188 -15.78 -10.95 -24.35
N ALA A 189 -14.64 -11.64 -24.44
CA ALA A 189 -13.84 -11.82 -25.66
C ALA A 189 -14.09 -13.20 -26.28
#